data_AF-A0A3A0C0F0-F1
#
_entry.id   AF-A0A3A0C0F0-F1
#
_cell.length_a   1.000
_cell.length_b   1.000
_cell.length_c   1.000
_cell.angle_alpha   90.00
_cell.angle_beta   90.00
_cell.angle_gamma   90.00
#
_symmetry.space_group_name_H-M   'P 1'
#
loop_
_entity.id
_entity.type
_entity.pdbx_description
1 polymer ?
#
loop_
_entity_poly.entity_id
_entity_poly.type
_entity_poly.pdbx_seq_one_letter_code
_entity_poly.pdbx_strand_id
1 'polypeptide(L)'
;MDRTTPVAHSEEIELYIRTYYSLLRSSGPVRVRSLEETHAAMKSSLHQQAESPEIDVSALVYCALRLPECIAETKLMVMGQMEAVFQRSGYDVEQWQTVRAKARRRKFYFDPGQGILAAFIASVSDIDDLIPCVTTLQIEWNKIHQKLGANELGRRLQTAANDDGYLSMDVLEEVRDALGLSSADFARLGQIWPGSLLSRNLQRAARSGLDLRILVLGSGLSDYRRSVQLWWRQIEEEAAALRLDERPIYFISSNVHSLINLVSGHAWELQEDLLEFVRRENPENLLAEYEKLAEDDIGSLANFLYYVARIYSGNANRIEQRAERIAEREKRVGLVRVSDPRYLDVEAQLIEINSLQRQWLDPRLRIFDDEEWGLLQQSDALLLNIDYPLGMAAYHIFSQVSTAIDRILGVYILGKAATLNGRVGDVMIPNVVYDEHSR
;
A
#
# COMPACT_ATOMS: atom_id res chain seq x y z
N MET A 1 -35.84 -11.46 -19.85
CA MET A 1 -35.03 -11.51 -18.62
C MET A 1 -34.32 -10.18 -18.57
N ASP A 2 -34.83 -9.27 -17.76
CA ASP A 2 -34.36 -7.88 -17.71
C ASP A 2 -32.88 -7.89 -17.31
N ARG A 3 -32.01 -7.48 -18.23
CA ARG A 3 -30.54 -7.39 -18.01
C ARG A 3 -30.19 -5.97 -17.58
N THR A 4 -30.99 -5.39 -16.70
CA THR A 4 -30.67 -4.11 -16.08
C THR A 4 -29.60 -4.35 -15.02
N THR A 5 -28.47 -3.66 -15.18
CA THR A 5 -27.37 -3.63 -14.23
C THR A 5 -27.93 -3.29 -12.83
N PRO A 6 -27.62 -4.07 -11.78
CA PRO A 6 -28.06 -3.74 -10.43
C PRO A 6 -27.40 -2.43 -9.99
N VAL A 7 -28.19 -1.36 -9.92
CA VAL A 7 -27.72 -0.06 -9.48
C VAL A 7 -27.88 0.02 -7.96
N ALA A 8 -26.80 -0.16 -7.22
CA ALA A 8 -26.76 0.07 -5.78
C ALA A 8 -26.24 1.49 -5.49
N HIS A 9 -26.98 2.53 -5.87
CA HIS A 9 -26.69 3.88 -5.39
C HIS A 9 -27.18 3.96 -3.93
N SER A 10 -26.26 3.95 -2.96
CA SER A 10 -26.57 4.37 -1.60
C SER A 10 -26.39 5.89 -1.53
N GLU A 11 -27.50 6.61 -1.41
CA GLU A 11 -27.50 8.07 -1.24
C GLU A 11 -26.67 8.50 -0.03
N GLU A 12 -26.57 7.65 0.99
CA GLU A 12 -25.78 7.89 2.20
C GLU A 12 -24.28 7.86 1.94
N ILE A 13 -23.80 6.95 1.09
CA ILE A 13 -22.39 6.93 0.64
C ILE A 13 -22.07 8.21 -0.13
N GLU A 14 -22.91 8.60 -1.08
CA GLU A 14 -22.70 9.84 -1.86
C GLU A 14 -22.74 11.08 -0.97
N LEU A 15 -23.64 11.13 0.02
CA LEU A 15 -23.71 12.20 1.00
C LEU A 15 -22.41 12.29 1.82
N TYR A 16 -21.90 11.16 2.32
CA TYR A 16 -20.65 11.14 3.07
C TYR A 16 -19.47 11.63 2.22
N ILE A 17 -19.37 11.12 0.98
CA ILE A 17 -18.36 11.53 -0.01
C ILE A 17 -18.40 13.04 -0.25
N ARG A 18 -19.59 13.58 -0.57
CA ARG A 18 -19.78 15.01 -0.79
C ARG A 18 -19.44 15.83 0.46
N THR A 19 -19.76 15.32 1.65
CA THR A 19 -19.52 16.01 2.92
C THR A 19 -18.04 16.22 3.17
N TYR A 20 -17.22 15.16 3.13
CA TYR A 20 -15.78 15.35 3.34
C TYR A 20 -15.13 16.14 2.21
N TYR A 21 -15.53 15.94 0.94
CA TYR A 21 -14.99 16.76 -0.15
C TYR A 21 -15.32 18.24 0.01
N SER A 22 -16.50 18.58 0.50
CA SER A 22 -16.87 19.96 0.77
C SER A 22 -16.03 20.55 1.91
N LEU A 23 -15.86 19.81 3.00
CA LEU A 23 -15.10 20.26 4.16
C LEU A 23 -13.60 20.42 3.85
N LEU A 24 -13.02 19.48 3.11
CA LEU A 24 -11.59 19.47 2.77
C LEU A 24 -11.20 20.49 1.70
N ARG A 25 -12.16 21.16 1.05
CA ARG A 25 -11.88 22.35 0.23
C ARG A 25 -11.61 23.60 1.07
N SER A 26 -11.92 23.57 2.37
CA SER A 26 -11.62 24.71 3.24
C SER A 26 -10.11 24.91 3.40
N SER A 27 -9.69 26.15 3.63
CA SER A 27 -8.28 26.51 3.80
C SER A 27 -7.72 26.16 5.19
N GLY A 28 -8.56 25.65 6.09
CA GLY A 28 -8.21 25.41 7.49
C GLY A 28 -8.38 23.95 7.89
N PRO A 29 -7.75 23.51 9.00
CA PRO A 29 -7.91 22.14 9.47
C PRO A 29 -9.35 21.82 9.88
N VAL A 30 -9.87 20.71 9.37
CA VAL A 30 -11.21 20.17 9.67
C VAL A 30 -11.08 19.13 10.77
N ARG A 31 -11.91 19.19 11.81
CA ARG A 31 -11.96 18.13 12.83
C ARG A 31 -12.64 16.90 12.26
N VAL A 32 -12.02 15.72 12.41
CA VAL A 32 -12.59 14.42 12.00
C VAL A 32 -13.93 14.16 12.66
N ARG A 33 -14.14 14.69 13.87
CA ARG A 33 -15.42 14.61 14.59
C ARG A 33 -16.62 15.09 13.76
N SER A 34 -16.40 16.04 12.85
CA SER A 34 -17.45 16.59 11.98
C SER A 34 -17.94 15.58 10.93
N LEU A 35 -17.21 14.48 10.74
CA LEU A 35 -17.52 13.43 9.77
C LEU A 35 -18.15 12.18 10.42
N GLU A 36 -18.03 12.02 11.74
CA GLU A 36 -18.41 10.79 12.45
C GLU A 36 -19.88 10.41 12.25
N GLU A 37 -20.79 11.39 12.36
CA GLU A 37 -22.23 11.16 12.20
C GLU A 37 -22.57 10.69 10.78
N THR A 38 -22.08 11.41 9.75
CA THR A 38 -22.29 11.02 8.36
C THR A 38 -21.60 9.70 8.00
N HIS A 39 -20.46 9.39 8.62
CA HIS A 39 -19.76 8.13 8.44
C HIS A 39 -20.56 6.96 9.02
N ALA A 40 -21.12 7.13 10.21
CA ALA A 40 -21.93 6.09 10.85
C ALA A 40 -23.22 5.84 10.07
N ALA A 41 -23.88 6.91 9.62
CA ALA A 41 -25.11 6.85 8.81
C ALA A 41 -24.91 6.17 7.44
N MET A 42 -23.70 6.22 6.88
CA MET A 42 -23.34 5.54 5.63
C MET A 42 -23.45 4.01 5.73
N LYS A 43 -23.44 3.43 6.94
CA LYS A 43 -23.52 1.97 7.16
C LYS A 43 -22.47 1.19 6.36
N SER A 44 -21.22 1.64 6.48
CA SER A 44 -20.07 1.02 5.83
C SER A 44 -19.98 -0.48 6.11
N SER A 45 -19.76 -1.28 5.08
CA SER A 45 -19.48 -2.72 5.24
C SER A 45 -18.19 -3.00 6.01
N LEU A 46 -17.25 -2.04 6.03
CA LEU A 46 -15.99 -2.10 6.77
C LEU A 46 -16.13 -1.71 8.25
N HIS A 47 -17.19 -0.99 8.62
CA HIS A 47 -17.38 -0.43 9.95
C HIS A 47 -18.83 -0.62 10.41
N GLN A 48 -19.18 -1.88 10.67
CA GLN A 48 -20.56 -2.31 10.88
C GLN A 48 -21.11 -1.82 12.22
N GLN A 49 -20.25 -1.67 13.23
CA GLN A 49 -20.67 -1.22 14.56
C GLN A 49 -20.52 0.29 14.76
N ALA A 50 -20.41 1.12 13.71
CA ALA A 50 -20.16 2.55 13.84
C ALA A 50 -21.15 3.30 14.76
N GLU A 51 -22.44 2.98 14.67
CA GLU A 51 -23.51 3.56 15.51
C GLU A 51 -23.66 2.88 16.88
N SER A 52 -23.08 1.70 17.05
CA SER A 52 -23.17 0.89 18.27
C SER A 52 -22.16 1.39 19.32
N PRO A 53 -22.48 1.31 20.63
CA PRO A 53 -21.49 1.55 21.69
C PRO A 53 -20.43 0.45 21.78
N GLU A 54 -20.63 -0.69 21.12
CA GLU A 54 -19.64 -1.77 21.07
C GLU A 54 -18.49 -1.48 20.11
N ILE A 55 -17.33 -2.03 20.43
CA ILE A 55 -16.09 -1.82 19.67
C ILE A 55 -16.09 -2.75 18.46
N ASP A 56 -15.97 -2.18 17.27
CA ASP A 56 -15.68 -2.90 16.03
C ASP A 56 -14.18 -3.23 15.94
N VAL A 57 -13.77 -4.32 16.59
CA VAL A 57 -12.35 -4.73 16.55
C VAL A 57 -11.88 -5.03 15.14
N SER A 58 -12.76 -5.52 14.26
CA SER A 58 -12.38 -5.82 12.87
C SER A 58 -12.09 -4.53 12.09
N ALA A 59 -12.94 -3.51 12.22
CA ALA A 59 -12.74 -2.21 11.60
C ALA A 59 -11.51 -1.48 12.17
N LEU A 60 -11.32 -1.54 13.50
CA LEU A 60 -10.15 -0.98 14.17
C LEU A 60 -8.85 -1.63 13.69
N VAL A 61 -8.79 -2.96 13.63
CA VAL A 61 -7.64 -3.72 13.10
C VAL A 61 -7.38 -3.35 11.64
N TYR A 62 -8.42 -3.28 10.82
CA TYR A 62 -8.31 -2.90 9.41
C TYR A 62 -7.65 -1.53 9.23
N CYS A 63 -8.04 -0.54 10.04
CA CYS A 63 -7.54 0.83 9.96
C CYS A 63 -6.15 0.98 10.58
N ALA A 64 -5.89 0.33 11.72
CA ALA A 64 -4.58 0.35 12.39
C ALA A 64 -3.47 -0.27 11.53
N LEU A 65 -3.80 -1.23 10.66
CA LEU A 65 -2.84 -1.77 9.69
C LEU A 65 -2.53 -0.81 8.54
N ARG A 66 -3.40 0.17 8.27
CA ARG A 66 -3.31 1.11 7.13
C ARG A 66 -2.81 2.50 7.51
N LEU A 67 -2.66 2.77 8.80
CA LEU A 67 -2.14 4.02 9.34
C LEU A 67 -0.83 3.76 10.08
N PRO A 68 0.12 4.71 10.09
CA PRO A 68 1.33 4.59 10.91
C PRO A 68 1.01 4.55 12.39
N GLU A 69 1.85 3.88 13.20
CA GLU A 69 1.67 3.74 14.65
C GLU A 69 1.51 5.07 15.38
N CYS A 70 2.21 6.11 14.93
CA CYS A 70 2.14 7.47 15.48
C CYS A 70 0.78 8.15 15.32
N ILE A 71 -0.18 7.54 14.61
CA ILE A 71 -1.54 8.07 14.47
C ILE A 71 -2.21 8.31 15.83
N ALA A 72 -1.91 7.48 16.83
CA ALA A 72 -2.41 7.63 18.20
C ALA A 72 -1.88 8.91 18.90
N GLU A 73 -0.83 9.53 18.37
CA GLU A 73 -0.18 10.76 18.87
C GLU A 73 -0.47 11.97 17.99
N THR A 74 -1.07 11.72 16.83
CA THR A 74 -1.28 12.74 15.81
C THR A 74 -2.43 13.64 16.23
N LYS A 75 -2.20 14.95 16.17
CA LYS A 75 -3.19 16.02 16.38
C LYS A 75 -3.69 16.58 15.06
N LEU A 76 -2.82 16.60 14.05
CA LEU A 76 -3.09 17.09 12.71
C LEU A 76 -2.49 16.16 11.66
N MET A 77 -3.31 15.70 10.73
CA MET A 77 -2.86 15.07 9.49
C MET A 77 -2.89 16.10 8.36
N VAL A 78 -1.75 16.34 7.73
CA VAL A 78 -1.64 17.18 6.53
C VAL A 78 -1.43 16.29 5.31
N MET A 79 -2.24 16.49 4.27
CA MET A 79 -2.17 15.71 3.03
C MET A 79 -1.71 16.58 1.87
N GLY A 80 -0.86 16.06 1.01
CA GLY A 80 -0.34 16.81 -0.15
C GLY A 80 0.27 15.88 -1.19
N GLN A 81 0.43 16.37 -2.41
CA GLN A 81 0.82 15.53 -3.56
C GLN A 81 2.34 15.38 -3.69
N MET A 82 3.09 16.42 -3.31
CA MET A 82 4.55 16.47 -3.46
C MET A 82 5.18 17.37 -2.39
N GLU A 83 6.49 17.20 -2.15
CA GLU A 83 7.25 17.91 -1.10
C GLU A 83 7.09 19.44 -1.21
N ALA A 84 7.15 20.00 -2.42
CA ALA A 84 7.00 21.43 -2.63
C ALA A 84 5.63 21.99 -2.18
N VAL A 85 4.56 21.17 -2.16
CA VAL A 85 3.23 21.58 -1.67
C VAL A 85 3.26 21.76 -0.16
N PHE A 86 3.92 20.85 0.55
CA PHE A 86 4.13 20.93 1.99
C PHE A 86 5.00 22.13 2.35
N GLN A 87 6.13 22.31 1.66
CA GLN A 87 7.07 23.39 1.91
C GLN A 87 6.43 24.77 1.72
N ARG A 88 5.65 24.97 0.65
CA ARG A 88 4.89 26.21 0.42
C ARG A 88 3.87 26.52 1.52
N SER A 89 3.40 25.50 2.22
CA SER A 89 2.44 25.61 3.31
C SER A 89 3.12 25.68 4.69
N GLY A 90 4.45 25.77 4.74
CA GLY A 90 5.24 25.89 5.96
C GLY A 90 5.58 24.57 6.65
N TYR A 91 5.41 23.43 5.96
CA TYR A 91 5.75 22.11 6.49
C TYR A 91 7.03 21.58 5.83
N ASP A 92 8.14 21.59 6.57
CA ASP A 92 9.43 21.04 6.13
C ASP A 92 9.51 19.53 6.41
N VAL A 93 8.73 18.77 5.62
CA VAL A 93 8.54 17.33 5.81
C VAL A 93 9.82 16.52 5.58
N GLU A 94 10.82 17.06 4.87
CA GLU A 94 12.11 16.38 4.64
C GLU A 94 12.93 16.24 5.93
N GLN A 95 12.72 17.11 6.92
CA GLN A 95 13.36 17.04 8.23
C GLN A 95 12.62 16.14 9.23
N TRP A 96 11.44 15.64 8.86
CA TRP A 96 10.59 14.86 9.75
C TRP A 96 10.92 13.37 9.67
N GLN A 97 10.49 12.61 10.68
CA GLN A 97 10.74 11.18 10.72
C GLN A 97 9.88 10.46 9.66
N THR A 98 10.50 9.68 8.78
CA THR A 98 9.76 8.77 7.89
C THR A 98 9.08 7.68 8.69
N VAL A 99 7.77 7.51 8.49
CA VAL A 99 6.96 6.48 9.14
C VAL A 99 6.19 5.68 8.10
N ARG A 100 5.76 4.45 8.43
CA ARG A 100 5.11 3.53 7.49
C ARG A 100 3.93 2.82 8.14
N ALA A 101 2.92 2.51 7.34
CA ALA A 101 1.85 1.59 7.71
C ALA A 101 2.20 0.14 7.32
N LYS A 102 1.58 -0.85 7.98
CA LYS A 102 1.88 -2.27 7.79
C LYS A 102 1.31 -2.84 6.48
N ALA A 103 0.09 -2.47 6.11
CA ALA A 103 -0.66 -3.10 5.00
C ALA A 103 -0.85 -2.22 3.76
N ARG A 104 -0.86 -0.89 3.92
CA ARG A 104 -1.09 0.05 2.81
C ARG A 104 0.11 0.96 2.64
N ARG A 105 0.81 0.81 1.51
CA ARG A 105 1.99 1.61 1.18
C ARG A 105 1.56 3.02 0.82
N ARG A 106 2.05 3.99 1.59
CA ARG A 106 2.04 5.43 1.30
C ARG A 106 3.24 6.05 1.99
N LYS A 107 3.81 7.09 1.40
CA LYS A 107 4.84 7.92 2.00
C LYS A 107 4.23 8.79 3.11
N PHE A 108 4.72 8.61 4.34
CA PHE A 108 4.34 9.40 5.50
C PHE A 108 5.56 9.98 6.21
N TYR A 109 5.39 11.16 6.79
CA TYR A 109 6.37 11.77 7.70
C TYR A 109 5.68 12.23 8.98
N PHE A 110 6.37 12.12 10.10
CA PHE A 110 5.83 12.49 11.40
C PHE A 110 6.75 13.47 12.13
N ASP A 111 6.18 14.57 12.59
CA ASP A 111 6.77 15.49 13.56
C ASP A 111 6.22 15.14 14.95
N PRO A 112 7.01 14.46 15.82
CA PRO A 112 6.58 14.13 17.18
C PRO A 112 6.47 15.35 18.10
N GLY A 113 7.22 16.43 17.82
CA GLY A 113 7.21 17.64 18.64
C GLY A 113 5.90 18.40 18.51
N GLN A 114 5.35 18.46 17.30
CA GLN A 114 4.07 19.11 17.02
C GLN A 114 2.89 18.12 17.00
N GLY A 115 3.14 16.83 16.82
CA GLY A 115 2.12 15.80 16.61
C GLY A 115 1.46 15.93 15.24
N ILE A 116 2.26 16.18 14.21
CA ILE A 116 1.77 16.37 12.83
C ILE A 116 2.22 15.19 11.96
N LEU A 117 1.26 14.59 11.26
CA LEU A 117 1.49 13.51 10.31
C LEU A 117 1.27 14.04 8.89
N ALA A 118 2.33 14.11 8.09
CA ALA A 118 2.21 14.34 6.65
C ALA A 118 1.93 13.03 5.92
N ALA A 119 0.94 13.03 5.04
CA ALA A 119 0.57 11.91 4.19
C ALA A 119 0.61 12.34 2.71
N PHE A 120 1.39 11.64 1.90
CA PHE A 120 1.42 11.91 0.46
C PHE A 120 0.23 11.24 -0.21
N ILE A 121 -0.47 11.99 -1.06
CA ILE A 121 -1.64 11.52 -1.81
C ILE A 121 -1.40 11.63 -3.31
N ALA A 122 -1.54 10.52 -4.04
CA ALA A 122 -1.31 10.47 -5.49
C ALA A 122 -2.56 10.87 -6.28
N SER A 123 -3.75 10.73 -5.69
CA SER A 123 -5.01 11.15 -6.30
C SER A 123 -6.10 11.41 -5.26
N VAL A 124 -7.28 11.82 -5.73
CA VAL A 124 -8.48 11.93 -4.91
C VAL A 124 -8.90 10.59 -4.29
N SER A 125 -8.61 9.46 -4.94
CA SER A 125 -8.91 8.13 -4.40
C SER A 125 -8.10 7.78 -3.15
N ASP A 126 -6.96 8.44 -2.92
CA ASP A 126 -6.25 8.29 -1.63
C ASP A 126 -6.97 9.03 -0.50
N ILE A 127 -7.65 10.14 -0.80
CA ILE A 127 -8.53 10.83 0.16
C ILE A 127 -9.72 9.92 0.49
N ASP A 128 -10.31 9.31 -0.54
CA ASP A 128 -11.44 8.36 -0.39
C ASP A 128 -11.07 7.14 0.47
N ASP A 129 -9.79 6.74 0.53
CA ASP A 129 -9.30 5.68 1.43
C ASP A 129 -8.93 6.21 2.83
N LEU A 130 -8.21 7.33 2.91
CA LEU A 130 -7.70 7.87 4.19
C LEU A 130 -8.82 8.40 5.08
N ILE A 131 -9.80 9.13 4.53
CA ILE A 131 -10.83 9.79 5.33
C ILE A 131 -11.73 8.79 6.08
N PRO A 132 -12.32 7.76 5.43
CA PRO A 132 -13.05 6.73 6.17
C PRO A 132 -12.16 6.00 7.17
N CYS A 133 -10.93 5.64 6.79
CA CYS A 133 -10.00 4.90 7.65
C CYS A 133 -9.69 5.65 8.96
N VAL A 134 -9.38 6.94 8.85
CA VAL A 134 -9.10 7.80 10.00
C VAL A 134 -10.35 8.06 10.84
N THR A 135 -11.51 8.23 10.20
CA THR A 135 -12.78 8.45 10.91
C THR A 135 -13.19 7.21 11.71
N THR A 136 -13.07 6.02 11.11
CA THR A 136 -13.26 4.73 11.78
C THR A 136 -12.32 4.58 12.98
N LEU A 137 -11.01 4.81 12.78
CA LEU A 137 -10.04 4.74 13.87
C LEU A 137 -10.42 5.66 15.04
N GLN A 138 -10.84 6.90 14.75
CA GLN A 138 -11.23 7.86 15.78
C GLN A 138 -12.49 7.42 16.54
N ILE A 139 -13.53 6.95 15.83
CA ILE A 139 -14.76 6.44 16.45
C ILE A 139 -14.43 5.29 17.40
N GLU A 140 -13.69 4.29 16.93
CA GLU A 140 -13.35 3.10 17.71
C GLU A 140 -12.43 3.40 18.89
N TRP A 141 -11.44 4.29 18.70
CA TRP A 141 -10.63 4.78 19.80
C TRP A 141 -11.47 5.50 20.85
N ASN A 142 -12.43 6.32 20.42
CA ASN A 142 -13.28 7.09 21.33
C ASN A 142 -14.25 6.19 22.11
N LYS A 143 -14.67 5.06 21.55
CA LYS A 143 -15.40 4.02 22.31
C LYS A 143 -14.52 3.38 23.39
N ILE A 144 -13.27 3.03 23.06
CA ILE A 144 -12.29 2.55 24.05
C ILE A 144 -12.10 3.59 25.16
N HIS A 145 -11.91 4.87 24.78
CA HIS A 145 -11.79 5.96 25.74
C HIS A 145 -13.02 6.10 26.64
N GLN A 146 -14.24 6.01 26.10
CA GLN A 146 -15.47 6.08 26.89
C GLN A 146 -15.59 4.92 27.87
N LYS A 147 -15.26 3.69 27.45
CA LYS A 147 -15.32 2.50 28.30
C LYS A 147 -14.25 2.48 29.40
N LEU A 148 -13.07 3.07 29.15
CA LEU A 148 -11.98 3.11 30.12
C LEU A 148 -11.93 4.38 30.98
N GLY A 149 -12.24 5.55 30.41
CA GLY A 149 -11.85 6.87 30.93
C GLY A 149 -12.55 7.32 32.22
N ALA A 150 -13.65 6.68 32.63
CA ALA A 150 -14.42 7.06 33.81
C ALA A 150 -14.30 6.10 35.01
N ASN A 151 -13.65 4.94 34.82
CA ASN A 151 -13.63 3.86 35.81
C ASN A 151 -12.32 3.82 36.60
N GLU A 152 -12.33 3.16 37.76
CA GLU A 152 -11.14 2.99 38.59
C GLU A 152 -9.99 2.30 37.84
N LEU A 153 -10.34 1.36 36.95
CA LEU A 153 -9.41 0.75 36.01
C LEU A 153 -8.73 1.79 35.10
N GLY A 154 -9.49 2.74 34.56
CA GLY A 154 -8.97 3.85 33.78
C GLY A 154 -7.95 4.66 34.56
N ARG A 155 -8.26 5.04 35.81
CA ARG A 155 -7.31 5.77 36.67
C ARG A 155 -6.03 4.96 36.92
N ARG A 156 -6.15 3.66 37.21
CA ARG A 156 -5.00 2.75 37.37
C ARG A 156 -4.13 2.71 36.11
N LEU A 157 -4.74 2.61 34.93
CA LEU A 157 -4.03 2.67 33.66
C LEU A 157 -3.33 4.02 33.45
N GLN A 158 -3.96 5.12 33.86
CA GLN A 158 -3.37 6.46 33.74
C GLN A 158 -2.16 6.64 34.67
N THR A 159 -2.21 6.08 35.88
CA THR A 159 -1.17 6.21 36.92
C THR A 159 -0.08 5.14 36.88
N ALA A 160 -0.28 4.03 36.17
CA ALA A 160 0.73 2.98 36.02
C ALA A 160 1.99 3.59 35.38
N ALA A 161 3.02 3.79 36.20
CA ALA A 161 4.30 4.34 35.77
C ALA A 161 5.08 3.31 34.94
N ASN A 162 5.76 3.84 33.92
CA ASN A 162 6.42 3.11 32.82
C ASN A 162 7.72 2.39 33.24
N ASP A 163 7.75 1.60 34.31
CA ASP A 163 9.03 0.99 34.71
C ASP A 163 9.47 -0.14 33.77
N ASP A 164 8.53 -0.90 33.18
CA ASP A 164 8.84 -1.92 32.16
C ASP A 164 7.98 -1.83 30.88
N GLY A 165 6.99 -0.92 30.82
CA GLY A 165 6.13 -0.72 29.64
C GLY A 165 5.08 -1.81 29.37
N TYR A 166 4.91 -2.77 30.27
CA TYR A 166 3.90 -3.84 30.17
C TYR A 166 2.85 -3.76 31.28
N LEU A 167 1.58 -3.99 30.93
CA LEU A 167 0.52 -4.24 31.90
C LEU A 167 0.55 -5.71 32.36
N SER A 168 0.21 -5.98 33.62
CA SER A 168 0.07 -7.35 34.11
C SER A 168 -1.08 -8.08 33.41
N MET A 169 -1.02 -9.41 33.36
CA MET A 169 -2.07 -10.22 32.75
C MET A 169 -3.44 -9.99 33.41
N ASP A 170 -3.48 -9.86 34.74
CA ASP A 170 -4.72 -9.57 35.47
C ASP A 170 -5.33 -8.23 35.03
N VAL A 171 -4.50 -7.19 34.85
CA VAL A 171 -4.97 -5.88 34.36
C VAL A 171 -5.45 -5.98 32.92
N LEU A 172 -4.78 -6.76 32.08
CA LEU A 172 -5.20 -6.97 30.70
C LEU A 172 -6.54 -7.71 30.61
N GLU A 173 -6.80 -8.68 31.50
CA GLU A 173 -8.11 -9.33 31.60
C GLU A 173 -9.20 -8.37 32.09
N GLU A 174 -8.92 -7.56 33.11
CA GLU A 174 -9.83 -6.50 33.56
C GLU A 174 -10.15 -5.52 32.42
N VAL A 175 -9.15 -5.13 31.62
CA VAL A 175 -9.35 -4.27 30.44
C VAL A 175 -10.20 -4.95 29.38
N ARG A 176 -9.92 -6.21 29.05
CA ARG A 176 -10.72 -6.97 28.08
C ARG A 176 -12.19 -6.95 28.49
N ASP A 177 -12.47 -7.25 29.75
CA ASP A 177 -13.82 -7.33 30.29
C ASP A 177 -14.50 -5.94 30.30
N ALA A 178 -13.76 -4.88 30.67
CA ALA A 178 -14.26 -3.51 30.62
C ALA A 178 -14.58 -3.03 29.19
N LEU A 179 -13.83 -3.49 28.20
CA LEU A 179 -14.09 -3.20 26.79
C LEU A 179 -15.25 -4.02 26.21
N GLY A 180 -15.64 -5.13 26.87
CA GLY A 180 -16.66 -6.05 26.39
C GLY A 180 -16.17 -6.96 25.26
N LEU A 181 -14.86 -7.26 25.22
CA LEU A 181 -14.25 -7.98 24.11
C LEU A 181 -14.14 -9.49 24.39
N SER A 182 -14.30 -10.30 23.34
CA SER A 182 -13.97 -11.72 23.43
C SER A 182 -12.44 -11.92 23.55
N SER A 183 -12.00 -13.07 24.06
CA SER A 183 -10.57 -13.41 24.09
C SER A 183 -9.93 -13.39 22.70
N ALA A 184 -10.68 -13.78 21.66
CA ALA A 184 -10.21 -13.75 20.28
C ALA A 184 -10.05 -12.31 19.76
N ASP A 185 -11.00 -11.43 20.06
CA ASP A 185 -10.92 -10.00 19.70
C ASP A 185 -9.78 -9.29 20.39
N PHE A 186 -9.60 -9.55 21.68
CA PHE A 186 -8.51 -8.96 22.44
C PHE A 186 -7.14 -9.46 21.94
N ALA A 187 -7.03 -10.74 21.57
CA ALA A 187 -5.83 -11.27 20.92
C ALA A 187 -5.54 -10.58 19.58
N ARG A 188 -6.57 -10.27 18.78
CA ARG A 188 -6.41 -9.49 17.53
C ARG A 188 -5.88 -8.08 17.79
N LEU A 189 -6.31 -7.41 18.87
CA LEU A 189 -5.73 -6.13 19.30
C LEU A 189 -4.24 -6.27 19.67
N GLY A 190 -3.87 -7.33 20.39
CA GLY A 190 -2.47 -7.63 20.72
C GLY A 190 -1.60 -7.89 19.48
N GLN A 191 -2.16 -8.46 18.41
CA GLN A 191 -1.45 -8.68 17.14
C GLN A 191 -1.16 -7.36 16.40
N ILE A 192 -2.09 -6.40 16.41
CA ILE A 192 -1.86 -5.09 15.77
C ILE A 192 -0.93 -4.20 16.58
N TRP A 193 -1.00 -4.29 17.91
CA TRP A 193 -0.20 -3.52 18.87
C TRP A 193 0.72 -4.45 19.68
N PRO A 194 1.76 -5.03 19.07
CA PRO A 194 2.57 -6.03 19.73
C PRO A 194 3.36 -5.46 20.92
N GLY A 195 3.51 -6.27 21.97
CA GLY A 195 4.35 -5.98 23.12
C GLY A 195 3.86 -4.77 23.92
N SER A 196 4.79 -3.86 24.25
CA SER A 196 4.48 -2.65 25.05
C SER A 196 3.54 -1.66 24.35
N LEU A 197 3.35 -1.80 23.03
CA LEU A 197 2.46 -0.93 22.27
C LEU A 197 0.99 -1.09 22.67
N LEU A 198 0.53 -2.31 22.96
CA LEU A 198 -0.82 -2.56 23.46
C LEU A 198 -1.04 -1.77 24.75
N SER A 199 -0.14 -1.95 25.71
CA SER A 199 -0.16 -1.24 27.00
C SER A 199 -0.20 0.27 26.80
N ARG A 200 0.71 0.81 25.98
CA ARG A 200 0.82 2.25 25.71
C ARG A 200 -0.45 2.83 25.09
N ASN A 201 -1.05 2.12 24.13
CA ASN A 201 -2.27 2.58 23.46
C ASN A 201 -3.48 2.49 24.38
N LEU A 202 -3.61 1.43 25.19
CA LEU A 202 -4.68 1.33 26.20
C LEU A 202 -4.57 2.42 27.26
N GLN A 203 -3.36 2.69 27.77
CA GLN A 203 -3.12 3.79 28.71
C GLN A 203 -3.45 5.14 28.07
N ARG A 204 -3.08 5.36 26.80
CA ARG A 204 -3.40 6.60 26.08
C ARG A 204 -4.90 6.75 25.85
N ALA A 205 -5.58 5.70 25.43
CA ALA A 205 -7.03 5.70 25.26
C ALA A 205 -7.74 5.92 26.59
N ALA A 206 -7.23 5.39 27.71
CA ALA A 206 -7.76 5.70 29.03
C ALA A 206 -7.56 7.17 29.45
N ARG A 207 -6.48 7.83 28.99
CA ARG A 207 -6.20 9.25 29.27
C ARG A 207 -7.05 10.21 28.44
N SER A 208 -7.18 9.94 27.14
CA SER A 208 -7.82 10.88 26.21
C SER A 208 -8.38 10.20 24.98
N GLY A 209 -9.53 10.69 24.53
CA GLY A 209 -10.05 10.41 23.19
C GLY A 209 -9.16 11.01 22.09
N LEU A 210 -9.32 10.49 20.87
CA LEU A 210 -8.75 11.08 19.67
C LEU A 210 -9.64 12.24 19.19
N ASP A 211 -8.99 13.36 18.87
CA ASP A 211 -9.58 14.56 18.25
C ASP A 211 -8.66 15.03 17.13
N LEU A 212 -8.57 14.20 16.08
CA LEU A 212 -7.71 14.47 14.94
C LEU A 212 -8.29 15.61 14.10
N ARG A 213 -7.40 16.46 13.58
CA ARG A 213 -7.69 17.41 12.51
C ARG A 213 -7.06 16.95 11.20
N ILE A 214 -7.68 17.29 10.09
CA ILE A 214 -7.21 16.97 8.75
C ILE A 214 -7.15 18.26 7.92
N LEU A 215 -6.08 18.40 7.13
CA LEU A 215 -5.91 19.48 6.18
C LEU A 215 -5.38 18.92 4.85
N VAL A 216 -6.05 19.23 3.74
CA VAL A 216 -5.55 18.92 2.39
C VAL A 216 -4.90 20.16 1.82
N LEU A 217 -3.62 20.04 1.49
CA LEU A 217 -2.81 21.05 0.84
C LEU A 217 -2.93 20.88 -0.68
N GLY A 218 -3.07 21.98 -1.42
CA GLY A 218 -3.08 21.92 -2.89
C GLY A 218 -4.17 21.01 -3.47
N SER A 219 -5.44 21.26 -3.15
CA SER A 219 -6.58 20.40 -3.53
C SER A 219 -7.04 20.55 -4.99
N GLY A 220 -6.26 21.20 -5.84
CA GLY A 220 -6.60 21.39 -7.26
C GLY A 220 -6.29 20.15 -8.09
N LEU A 221 -7.17 19.78 -9.03
CA LEU A 221 -6.89 18.81 -10.10
C LEU A 221 -5.59 19.13 -10.85
N SER A 222 -5.21 20.41 -10.89
CA SER A 222 -3.95 20.88 -11.47
C SER A 222 -2.71 20.35 -10.74
N ASP A 223 -2.75 20.21 -9.41
CA ASP A 223 -1.58 19.78 -8.64
C ASP A 223 -1.29 18.28 -8.85
N TYR A 224 -2.34 17.45 -8.95
CA TYR A 224 -2.19 16.03 -9.32
C TYR A 224 -1.62 15.87 -10.73
N ARG A 225 -2.17 16.58 -11.72
CA ARG A 225 -1.64 16.55 -13.10
C ARG A 225 -0.19 17.00 -13.16
N ARG A 226 0.16 18.06 -12.43
CA ARG A 226 1.53 18.57 -12.36
C ARG A 226 2.49 17.54 -11.75
N SER A 227 2.10 16.88 -10.66
CA SER A 227 2.89 15.80 -10.04
C SER A 227 3.17 14.67 -11.05
N VAL A 228 2.14 14.21 -11.77
CA VAL A 228 2.29 13.16 -12.80
C VAL A 228 3.16 13.63 -13.98
N GLN A 229 3.03 14.89 -14.42
CA GLN A 229 3.88 15.44 -15.48
C GLN A 229 5.36 15.50 -15.07
N LEU A 230 5.65 15.90 -13.83
CA LEU A 230 7.02 15.94 -13.31
C LEU A 230 7.59 14.53 -13.13
N TRP A 231 6.76 13.58 -12.67
CA TRP A 231 7.10 12.16 -12.61
C TRP A 231 7.45 11.59 -14.00
N TRP A 232 6.63 11.86 -15.02
CA TRP A 232 6.90 11.40 -16.37
C TRP A 232 8.19 12.01 -16.95
N ARG A 233 8.37 13.33 -16.76
CA ARG A 233 9.58 14.02 -17.18
C ARG A 233 10.84 13.42 -16.55
N GLN A 234 10.77 13.04 -15.29
CA GLN A 234 11.89 12.35 -14.64
C GLN A 234 12.19 11.01 -15.30
N ILE A 235 11.17 10.24 -15.68
CA ILE A 235 11.35 8.99 -16.42
C ILE A 235 12.02 9.25 -17.76
N GLU A 236 11.60 10.27 -18.50
CA GLU A 236 12.24 10.66 -19.77
C GLU A 236 13.70 11.09 -19.57
N GLU A 237 14.01 11.83 -18.50
CA GLU A 237 15.36 12.29 -18.20
C GLU A 237 16.29 11.11 -17.81
N GLU A 238 15.84 10.20 -16.95
CA GLU A 238 16.62 9.03 -16.52
C GLU A 238 16.75 7.98 -17.63
N ALA A 239 15.75 7.87 -18.51
CA ALA A 239 15.73 6.95 -19.63
C ALA A 239 16.01 7.63 -20.98
N ALA A 240 16.69 8.78 -20.99
CA ALA A 240 16.92 9.56 -22.21
C ALA A 240 17.60 8.74 -23.33
N ALA A 241 18.47 7.80 -22.96
CA ALA A 241 19.13 6.89 -23.90
C ALA A 241 18.16 5.96 -24.66
N LEU A 242 16.98 5.69 -24.09
CA LEU A 242 15.99 4.80 -24.69
C LEU A 242 15.10 5.50 -25.73
N ARG A 243 15.03 6.84 -25.75
CA ARG A 243 14.18 7.62 -26.69
C ARG A 243 12.72 7.14 -26.69
N LEU A 244 12.05 7.30 -25.55
CA LEU A 244 10.71 6.77 -25.28
C LEU A 244 9.63 7.27 -26.27
N ASP A 245 9.86 8.43 -26.87
CA ASP A 245 9.00 9.07 -27.87
C ASP A 245 9.10 8.42 -29.26
N GLU A 246 10.20 7.73 -29.56
CA GLU A 246 10.43 7.10 -30.87
C GLU A 246 10.10 5.60 -30.91
N ARG A 247 10.03 4.94 -29.75
CA ARG A 247 9.93 3.48 -29.64
C ARG A 247 8.52 3.02 -29.26
N PRO A 248 8.02 1.91 -29.83
CA PRO A 248 6.74 1.36 -29.43
C PRO A 248 6.81 0.80 -27.99
N ILE A 249 5.75 1.01 -27.20
CA ILE A 249 5.70 0.61 -25.80
C ILE A 249 4.55 -0.37 -25.53
N TYR A 250 4.84 -1.41 -24.76
CA TYR A 250 3.84 -2.17 -24.02
C TYR A 250 3.74 -1.62 -22.60
N PHE A 251 2.60 -1.02 -22.27
CA PHE A 251 2.35 -0.47 -20.95
C PHE A 251 1.88 -1.57 -20.01
N ILE A 252 2.48 -1.63 -18.83
CA ILE A 252 2.17 -2.63 -17.81
C ILE A 252 2.00 -1.92 -16.47
N SER A 253 0.92 -2.22 -15.78
CA SER A 253 0.73 -1.82 -14.38
C SER A 253 0.71 -3.08 -13.53
N SER A 254 1.72 -3.26 -12.69
CA SER A 254 1.89 -4.49 -11.88
C SER A 254 2.71 -4.22 -10.62
N ASN A 255 3.09 -5.27 -9.87
CA ASN A 255 4.10 -5.09 -8.84
C ASN A 255 5.49 -4.98 -9.47
N VAL A 256 6.34 -4.12 -8.94
CA VAL A 256 7.74 -3.91 -9.38
C VAL A 256 8.61 -5.17 -9.44
N HIS A 257 8.28 -6.25 -8.72
CA HIS A 257 9.04 -7.49 -8.75
C HIS A 257 8.49 -8.52 -9.73
N SER A 258 7.22 -8.39 -10.16
CA SER A 258 6.53 -9.44 -10.91
C SER A 258 7.19 -9.72 -12.26
N LEU A 259 7.50 -8.68 -13.05
CA LEU A 259 8.14 -8.86 -14.35
C LEU A 259 9.64 -9.16 -14.24
N ILE A 260 10.35 -8.43 -13.38
CA ILE A 260 11.81 -8.58 -13.22
C ILE A 260 12.17 -10.00 -12.80
N ASN A 261 11.39 -10.61 -11.91
CA ASN A 261 11.60 -12.00 -11.51
C ASN A 261 11.55 -12.98 -12.70
N LEU A 262 10.71 -12.69 -13.69
CA LEU A 262 10.52 -13.53 -14.86
C LEU A 262 11.62 -13.34 -15.93
N VAL A 263 12.26 -12.17 -16.00
CA VAL A 263 13.21 -11.86 -17.08
C VAL A 263 14.67 -11.78 -16.62
N SER A 264 14.94 -11.47 -15.36
CA SER A 264 16.31 -11.33 -14.84
C SER A 264 16.99 -12.67 -14.58
N GLY A 265 16.23 -13.74 -14.34
CA GLY A 265 16.73 -15.07 -13.98
C GLY A 265 17.52 -15.14 -12.66
N HIS A 266 17.49 -14.08 -11.83
CA HIS A 266 18.31 -13.98 -10.63
C HIS A 266 18.01 -15.07 -9.60
N ALA A 267 16.73 -15.33 -9.34
CA ALA A 267 16.32 -16.36 -8.38
C ALA A 267 16.74 -17.78 -8.80
N TRP A 268 16.79 -18.04 -10.11
CA TRP A 268 17.25 -19.32 -10.66
C TRP A 268 18.75 -19.52 -10.53
N GLU A 269 19.55 -18.47 -10.74
CA GLU A 269 20.99 -18.52 -10.52
C GLU A 269 21.33 -18.80 -9.05
N LEU A 270 20.59 -18.18 -8.13
CA LEU A 270 20.79 -18.34 -6.69
C LEU A 270 20.03 -19.53 -6.08
N GLN A 271 19.45 -20.42 -6.89
CA GLN A 271 18.56 -21.47 -6.38
C GLN A 271 19.16 -22.24 -5.19
N GLU A 272 20.37 -22.77 -5.32
CA GLU A 272 21.02 -23.53 -4.25
C GLU A 272 21.25 -22.69 -2.98
N ASP A 273 21.71 -21.45 -3.14
CA ASP A 273 21.92 -20.52 -2.02
C ASP A 273 20.61 -20.19 -1.30
N LEU A 274 19.51 -20.01 -2.05
CA LEU A 274 18.18 -19.74 -1.51
C LEU A 274 17.62 -20.94 -0.77
N LEU A 275 17.80 -22.15 -1.30
CA LEU A 275 17.36 -23.39 -0.66
C LEU A 275 18.18 -23.71 0.59
N GLU A 276 19.50 -23.49 0.57
CA GLU A 276 20.34 -23.60 1.77
C GLU A 276 19.91 -22.61 2.85
N PHE A 277 19.62 -21.36 2.45
CA PHE A 277 19.09 -20.35 3.36
C PHE A 277 17.78 -20.79 4.04
N VAL A 278 16.82 -21.33 3.28
CA VAL A 278 15.56 -21.85 3.84
C VAL A 278 15.82 -23.01 4.81
N ARG A 279 16.71 -23.95 4.46
CA ARG A 279 17.05 -25.09 5.34
C ARG A 279 17.71 -24.64 6.65
N ARG A 280 18.56 -23.61 6.59
CA ARG A 280 19.32 -23.12 7.75
C ARG A 280 18.49 -22.22 8.67
N GLU A 281 17.76 -21.28 8.11
CA GLU A 281 17.08 -20.23 8.89
C GLU A 281 15.58 -20.49 9.06
N ASN A 282 14.99 -21.33 8.21
CA ASN A 282 13.55 -21.62 8.14
C ASN A 282 12.65 -20.39 8.39
N PRO A 283 12.89 -19.28 7.65
CA PRO A 283 12.11 -18.07 7.86
C PRO A 283 10.65 -18.34 7.55
N GLU A 284 9.74 -17.82 8.38
CA GLU A 284 8.28 -17.99 8.22
C GLU A 284 7.83 -19.46 8.10
N ASN A 285 8.63 -20.43 8.57
CA ASN A 285 8.40 -21.87 8.39
C ASN A 285 8.36 -22.33 6.92
N LEU A 286 9.11 -21.66 6.03
CA LEU A 286 9.14 -21.97 4.59
C LEU A 286 9.72 -23.34 4.25
N LEU A 287 10.48 -23.99 5.14
CA LEU A 287 10.98 -25.34 4.90
C LEU A 287 9.82 -26.34 4.72
N ALA A 288 8.77 -26.22 5.53
CA ALA A 288 7.59 -27.07 5.42
C ALA A 288 6.81 -26.83 4.12
N GLU A 289 6.86 -25.61 3.56
CA GLU A 289 6.25 -25.31 2.25
C GLU A 289 7.12 -25.87 1.11
N TYR A 290 8.45 -25.78 1.22
CA TYR A 290 9.37 -26.37 0.26
C TYR A 290 9.21 -27.89 0.16
N GLU A 291 9.11 -28.58 1.30
CA GLU A 291 8.96 -30.05 1.36
C GLU A 291 7.63 -30.55 0.76
N LYS A 292 6.63 -29.69 0.62
CA LYS A 292 5.34 -30.03 -0.03
C LYS A 292 5.38 -29.89 -1.55
N LEU A 293 6.40 -29.23 -2.10
CA LEU A 293 6.51 -29.05 -3.55
C LEU A 293 6.78 -30.39 -4.21
N ALA A 294 6.03 -30.69 -5.28
CA ALA A 294 6.35 -31.82 -6.13
C ALA A 294 7.64 -31.54 -6.91
N GLU A 295 8.51 -32.53 -7.06
CA GLU A 295 9.82 -32.38 -7.73
C GLU A 295 9.67 -31.85 -9.18
N ASP A 296 8.57 -32.19 -9.86
CA ASP A 296 8.31 -31.79 -11.25
C ASP A 296 7.49 -30.49 -11.38
N ASP A 297 7.05 -29.87 -10.29
CA ASP A 297 6.28 -28.62 -10.35
C ASP A 297 7.19 -27.39 -10.42
N ILE A 298 7.74 -27.17 -11.61
CA ILE A 298 8.63 -26.05 -11.92
C ILE A 298 7.95 -24.70 -11.62
N GLY A 299 6.63 -24.60 -11.82
CA GLY A 299 5.89 -23.35 -11.61
C GLY A 299 5.81 -22.96 -10.13
N SER A 300 5.47 -23.92 -9.27
CA SER A 300 5.45 -23.70 -7.83
C SER A 300 6.85 -23.48 -7.26
N LEU A 301 7.86 -24.19 -7.75
CA LEU A 301 9.26 -23.94 -7.40
C LEU A 301 9.69 -22.51 -7.78
N ALA A 302 9.37 -22.05 -9.00
CA ALA A 302 9.69 -20.69 -9.43
C ALA A 302 9.09 -19.64 -8.47
N ASN A 303 7.79 -19.77 -8.18
CA ASN A 303 7.08 -18.87 -7.28
C ASN A 303 7.67 -18.89 -5.86
N PHE A 304 8.05 -20.08 -5.37
CA PHE A 304 8.72 -20.25 -4.09
C PHE A 304 10.08 -19.54 -4.07
N LEU A 305 10.93 -19.75 -5.07
CA LEU A 305 12.23 -19.09 -5.19
C LEU A 305 12.10 -17.56 -5.27
N TYR A 306 11.11 -17.04 -5.99
CA TYR A 306 10.83 -15.60 -6.03
C TYR A 306 10.44 -15.02 -4.67
N TYR A 307 9.64 -15.76 -3.89
CA TYR A 307 9.28 -15.35 -2.54
C TYR A 307 10.48 -15.37 -1.60
N VAL A 308 11.29 -16.43 -1.63
CA VAL A 308 12.49 -16.59 -0.80
C VAL A 308 13.54 -15.55 -1.17
N ALA A 309 13.77 -15.28 -2.45
CA ALA A 309 14.73 -14.28 -2.91
C ALA A 309 14.46 -12.89 -2.30
N ARG A 310 13.18 -12.52 -2.16
CA ARG A 310 12.79 -11.27 -1.48
C ARG A 310 13.27 -11.23 -0.02
N ILE A 311 13.10 -12.32 0.72
CA ILE A 311 13.52 -12.41 2.14
C ILE A 311 15.05 -12.45 2.22
N TYR A 312 15.68 -13.25 1.35
CA TYR A 312 17.13 -13.41 1.29
C TYR A 312 17.87 -12.09 1.00
N SER A 313 17.36 -11.27 0.09
CA SER A 313 17.93 -9.95 -0.23
C SER A 313 17.79 -8.95 0.93
N GLY A 314 16.83 -9.14 1.84
CA GLY A 314 16.64 -8.29 3.01
C GLY A 314 17.49 -8.66 4.24
N ASN A 315 18.23 -9.78 4.20
CA ASN A 315 19.03 -10.24 5.33
C ASN A 315 20.35 -9.45 5.43
N ALA A 316 20.62 -8.86 6.61
CA ALA A 316 21.68 -7.89 6.89
C ALA A 316 23.10 -8.29 6.43
N ASN A 317 23.39 -9.58 6.35
CA ASN A 317 24.69 -10.07 5.90
C ASN A 317 24.83 -9.95 4.37
N ARG A 318 25.80 -9.14 3.90
CA ARG A 318 26.17 -8.95 2.48
C ARG A 318 25.10 -8.31 1.58
N ILE A 319 24.23 -7.46 2.14
CA ILE A 319 23.20 -6.74 1.37
C ILE A 319 23.79 -6.01 0.16
N GLU A 320 24.87 -5.24 0.34
CA GLU A 320 25.47 -4.42 -0.73
C GLU A 320 25.97 -5.28 -1.90
N GLN A 321 26.76 -6.31 -1.64
CA GLN A 321 27.28 -7.22 -2.68
C GLN A 321 26.15 -7.93 -3.45
N ARG A 322 25.05 -8.28 -2.77
CA ARG A 322 23.88 -8.90 -3.41
C ARG A 322 23.14 -7.89 -4.27
N ALA A 323 22.93 -6.68 -3.77
CA ALA A 323 22.28 -5.60 -4.50
C ALA A 323 23.06 -5.23 -5.76
N GLU A 324 24.39 -5.15 -5.70
CA GLU A 324 25.26 -4.93 -6.87
C GLU A 324 25.07 -6.02 -7.93
N ARG A 325 25.10 -7.30 -7.53
CA ARG A 325 24.89 -8.43 -8.47
C ARG A 325 23.51 -8.39 -9.13
N ILE A 326 22.47 -8.05 -8.37
CA ILE A 326 21.12 -7.89 -8.90
C ILE A 326 21.09 -6.75 -9.94
N ALA A 327 21.63 -5.58 -9.58
CA ALA A 327 21.67 -4.42 -10.46
C ALA A 327 22.48 -4.67 -11.75
N GLU A 328 23.61 -5.36 -11.65
CA GLU A 328 24.40 -5.77 -12.83
C GLU A 328 23.59 -6.66 -13.77
N ARG A 329 22.84 -7.63 -13.24
CA ARG A 329 22.05 -8.57 -14.04
C ARG A 329 20.85 -7.89 -14.67
N GLU A 330 20.19 -7.02 -13.93
CA GLU A 330 19.11 -6.16 -14.43
C GLU A 330 19.57 -5.28 -15.59
N LYS A 331 20.74 -4.66 -15.47
CA LYS A 331 21.34 -3.88 -16.56
C LYS A 331 21.58 -4.73 -17.81
N ARG A 332 21.96 -6.01 -17.66
CA ARG A 332 22.17 -6.94 -18.79
C ARG A 332 20.89 -7.36 -19.51
N VAL A 333 19.73 -7.23 -18.88
CA VAL A 333 18.42 -7.42 -19.54
C VAL A 333 17.81 -6.11 -20.04
N GLY A 334 18.61 -5.03 -20.08
CA GLY A 334 18.15 -3.71 -20.54
C GLY A 334 17.16 -3.04 -19.60
N LEU A 335 17.19 -3.36 -18.28
CA LEU A 335 16.34 -2.69 -17.30
C LEU A 335 16.90 -1.31 -16.92
N VAL A 336 16.06 -0.29 -16.98
CA VAL A 336 16.24 1.01 -16.32
C VAL A 336 15.16 1.15 -15.24
N ARG A 337 15.56 1.38 -13.99
CA ARG A 337 14.65 1.62 -12.86
C ARG A 337 14.63 3.10 -12.53
N VAL A 338 13.43 3.64 -12.37
CA VAL A 338 13.17 5.01 -11.91
C VAL A 338 12.36 4.90 -10.63
N SER A 339 13.05 4.94 -9.48
CA SER A 339 12.48 4.67 -8.15
C SER A 339 12.37 5.92 -7.26
N ASP A 340 12.60 7.11 -7.81
CA ASP A 340 12.62 8.35 -7.03
C ASP A 340 11.20 8.84 -6.67
N PRO A 341 10.88 8.94 -5.37
CA PRO A 341 9.53 9.29 -4.92
C PRO A 341 9.32 10.81 -4.76
N ARG A 342 10.16 11.67 -5.35
CA ARG A 342 10.05 13.15 -5.20
C ARG A 342 8.71 13.70 -5.69
N TYR A 343 8.27 13.27 -6.87
CA TYR A 343 7.08 13.84 -7.51
C TYR A 343 5.83 12.98 -7.34
N LEU A 344 6.00 11.66 -7.36
CA LEU A 344 4.94 10.67 -7.25
C LEU A 344 5.54 9.38 -6.70
N ASP A 345 4.90 8.77 -5.71
CA ASP A 345 5.34 7.52 -5.08
C ASP A 345 4.93 6.30 -5.94
N VAL A 346 5.38 6.30 -7.21
CA VAL A 346 5.14 5.24 -8.20
C VAL A 346 6.45 4.96 -8.94
N GLU A 347 7.05 3.80 -8.64
CA GLU A 347 8.24 3.33 -9.36
C GLU A 347 7.89 2.99 -10.81
N ALA A 348 8.80 3.31 -11.73
CA ALA A 348 8.73 2.90 -13.13
C ALA A 348 9.95 2.06 -13.53
N GLN A 349 9.72 1.12 -14.44
CA GLN A 349 10.69 0.15 -14.93
C GLN A 349 10.56 0.06 -16.44
N LEU A 350 11.66 0.30 -17.14
CA LEU A 350 11.74 0.22 -18.59
C LEU A 350 12.64 -0.94 -18.96
N ILE A 351 12.15 -1.87 -19.80
CA ILE A 351 12.88 -3.06 -20.21
C ILE A 351 12.91 -3.13 -21.73
N GLU A 352 14.11 -3.25 -22.31
CA GLU A 352 14.28 -3.43 -23.75
C GLU A 352 14.06 -4.90 -24.15
N ILE A 353 13.10 -5.16 -25.04
CA ILE A 353 12.78 -6.55 -25.45
C ILE A 353 13.97 -7.23 -26.13
N ASN A 354 14.71 -6.51 -26.97
CA ASN A 354 15.89 -7.05 -27.65
C ASN A 354 17.06 -7.40 -26.72
N SER A 355 17.06 -6.91 -25.48
CA SER A 355 18.11 -7.14 -24.49
C SER A 355 17.83 -8.33 -23.59
N LEU A 356 16.64 -8.94 -23.71
CA LEU A 356 16.27 -10.13 -22.95
C LEU A 356 17.20 -11.31 -23.25
N GLN A 357 17.45 -12.12 -22.24
CA GLN A 357 18.33 -13.29 -22.32
C GLN A 357 17.49 -14.56 -22.23
N ARG A 358 17.44 -15.37 -23.30
CA ARG A 358 16.57 -16.55 -23.39
C ARG A 358 16.77 -17.52 -22.23
N GLN A 359 18.03 -17.73 -21.86
CA GLN A 359 18.44 -18.63 -20.78
C GLN A 359 18.09 -18.13 -19.37
N TRP A 360 17.76 -16.84 -19.21
CA TRP A 360 17.37 -16.26 -17.93
C TRP A 360 15.87 -16.11 -17.76
N LEU A 361 15.10 -16.26 -18.83
CA LEU A 361 13.66 -16.29 -18.73
C LEU A 361 13.19 -17.41 -17.80
N ASP A 362 12.14 -17.11 -17.04
CA ASP A 362 11.35 -18.09 -16.32
C ASP A 362 11.06 -19.28 -17.24
N PRO A 363 11.28 -20.53 -16.79
CA PRO A 363 11.07 -21.71 -17.62
C PRO A 363 9.70 -21.77 -18.31
N ARG A 364 8.65 -21.20 -17.68
CA ARG A 364 7.28 -21.13 -18.24
C ARG A 364 7.16 -20.18 -19.44
N LEU A 365 8.13 -19.28 -19.64
CA LEU A 365 8.16 -18.33 -20.75
C LEU A 365 9.08 -18.76 -21.89
N ARG A 366 9.72 -19.93 -21.79
CA ARG A 366 10.56 -20.51 -22.86
C ARG A 366 9.70 -21.19 -23.93
N ILE A 367 8.68 -20.49 -24.39
CA ILE A 367 7.68 -20.96 -25.35
C ILE A 367 8.06 -20.65 -26.80
N PHE A 368 8.99 -19.72 -27.00
CA PHE A 368 9.41 -19.27 -28.32
C PHE A 368 10.44 -20.23 -28.93
N ASP A 369 10.25 -20.55 -30.21
CA ASP A 369 11.27 -21.24 -31.00
C ASP A 369 12.45 -20.32 -31.37
N ASP A 370 13.42 -20.85 -32.12
CA ASP A 370 14.62 -20.10 -32.49
C ASP A 370 14.34 -18.94 -33.44
N GLU A 371 13.34 -19.08 -34.31
CA GLU A 371 12.94 -18.04 -35.28
C GLU A 371 12.20 -16.91 -34.56
N GLU A 372 11.21 -17.25 -33.75
CA GLU A 372 10.45 -16.32 -32.92
C GLU A 372 11.36 -15.55 -31.94
N TRP A 373 12.34 -16.24 -31.35
CA TRP A 373 13.35 -15.57 -30.51
C TRP A 373 14.22 -14.60 -31.31
N GLY A 374 14.60 -14.98 -32.53
CA GLY A 374 15.33 -14.11 -33.44
C GLY A 374 14.57 -12.82 -33.78
N LEU A 375 13.24 -12.87 -33.85
CA LEU A 375 12.38 -11.69 -34.02
C LEU A 375 12.37 -10.80 -32.76
N LEU A 376 12.30 -11.39 -31.56
CA LEU A 376 12.35 -10.63 -30.30
C LEU A 376 13.68 -9.87 -30.16
N GLN A 377 14.80 -10.49 -30.55
CA GLN A 377 16.12 -9.85 -30.54
C GLN A 377 16.25 -8.67 -31.51
N GLN A 378 15.37 -8.59 -32.51
CA GLN A 378 15.31 -7.47 -33.46
C GLN A 378 14.28 -6.42 -33.07
N SER A 379 13.49 -6.66 -32.02
CA SER A 379 12.42 -5.76 -31.60
C SER A 379 12.98 -4.45 -31.05
N ASP A 380 12.43 -3.34 -31.52
CA ASP A 380 12.67 -2.01 -30.96
C ASP A 380 11.66 -1.67 -29.84
N ALA A 381 10.77 -2.58 -29.46
CA ALA A 381 9.76 -2.29 -28.45
C ALA A 381 10.32 -2.29 -27.02
N LEU A 382 9.67 -1.51 -26.16
CA LEU A 382 9.96 -1.39 -24.73
C LEU A 382 8.79 -1.93 -23.90
N LEU A 383 9.10 -2.53 -22.76
CA LEU A 383 8.12 -2.77 -21.70
C LEU A 383 8.23 -1.64 -20.69
N LEU A 384 7.16 -0.87 -20.50
CA LEU A 384 7.05 0.14 -19.43
C LEU A 384 6.17 -0.45 -18.33
N ASN A 385 6.78 -0.91 -17.24
CA ASN A 385 6.08 -1.34 -16.05
C ASN A 385 6.05 -0.23 -14.99
N ILE A 386 4.90 0.02 -14.40
CA ILE A 386 4.76 0.92 -13.24
C ILE A 386 4.23 0.16 -12.03
N ASP A 387 4.67 0.57 -10.82
CA ASP A 387 4.06 0.07 -9.59
C ASP A 387 2.58 0.46 -9.55
N TYR A 388 1.70 -0.51 -9.30
CA TYR A 388 0.26 -0.36 -9.50
C TYR A 388 -0.34 0.83 -8.70
N PRO A 389 -0.76 1.92 -9.40
CA PRO A 389 -1.44 3.03 -8.75
C PRO A 389 -2.89 2.66 -8.44
N LEU A 390 -3.49 3.25 -7.40
CA LEU A 390 -4.91 3.04 -7.10
C LEU A 390 -5.79 4.16 -7.66
N GLY A 391 -6.99 3.79 -8.09
CA GLY A 391 -8.07 4.70 -8.46
C GLY A 391 -7.63 5.73 -9.50
N MET A 392 -7.95 7.00 -9.26
CA MET A 392 -7.72 8.09 -10.21
C MET A 392 -6.23 8.35 -10.52
N ALA A 393 -5.30 7.91 -9.68
CA ALA A 393 -3.87 7.99 -9.99
C ALA A 393 -3.53 7.17 -11.24
N ALA A 394 -4.14 5.99 -11.40
CA ALA A 394 -3.97 5.14 -12.57
C ALA A 394 -4.40 5.86 -13.86
N TYR A 395 -5.57 6.51 -13.81
CA TYR A 395 -6.09 7.30 -14.91
C TYR A 395 -5.15 8.45 -15.29
N HIS A 396 -4.68 9.23 -14.31
CA HIS A 396 -3.79 10.37 -14.57
C HIS A 396 -2.44 9.93 -15.15
N ILE A 397 -1.85 8.87 -14.59
CA ILE A 397 -0.58 8.31 -15.09
C ILE A 397 -0.75 7.81 -16.51
N PHE A 398 -1.75 6.96 -16.78
CA PHE A 398 -1.94 6.41 -18.11
C PHE A 398 -2.29 7.49 -19.13
N SER A 399 -3.08 8.50 -18.75
CA SER A 399 -3.36 9.66 -19.62
C SER A 399 -2.09 10.45 -19.96
N GLN A 400 -1.18 10.64 -19.01
CA GLN A 400 0.10 11.32 -19.26
C GLN A 400 0.97 10.49 -20.20
N VAL A 401 1.13 9.20 -19.92
CA VAL A 401 1.93 8.25 -20.70
C VAL A 401 1.41 8.15 -22.14
N SER A 402 0.09 7.98 -22.32
CA SER A 402 -0.54 7.90 -23.65
C SER A 402 -0.50 9.20 -24.45
N THR A 403 -0.33 10.34 -23.78
CA THR A 403 -0.15 11.63 -24.47
C THR A 403 1.31 11.83 -24.89
N ALA A 404 2.26 11.28 -24.13
CA ALA A 404 3.69 11.47 -24.36
C ALA A 404 4.29 10.47 -25.36
N ILE A 405 3.69 9.27 -25.49
CA ILE A 405 4.20 8.20 -26.34
C ILE A 405 3.37 8.11 -27.63
N ASP A 406 4.05 8.00 -28.77
CA ASP A 406 3.40 7.88 -30.09
C ASP A 406 2.64 6.55 -30.26
N ARG A 407 3.26 5.43 -29.87
CA ARG A 407 2.73 4.07 -30.16
C ARG A 407 2.70 3.18 -28.93
N ILE A 408 1.52 3.00 -28.36
CA ILE A 408 1.25 1.96 -27.36
C ILE A 408 0.72 0.70 -28.06
N LEU A 409 1.48 -0.39 -28.03
CA LEU A 409 1.13 -1.65 -28.68
C LEU A 409 0.22 -2.54 -27.83
N GLY A 410 0.25 -2.38 -26.51
CA GLY A 410 -0.60 -3.13 -25.59
C GLY A 410 -0.61 -2.53 -24.19
N VAL A 411 -1.69 -2.77 -23.46
CA VAL A 411 -1.92 -2.29 -22.10
C VAL A 411 -2.29 -3.49 -21.23
N TYR A 412 -1.47 -3.77 -20.22
CA TYR A 412 -1.63 -4.91 -19.32
C TYR A 412 -1.76 -4.41 -17.89
N ILE A 413 -2.87 -4.73 -17.23
CA ILE A 413 -3.13 -4.32 -15.85
C ILE A 413 -3.23 -5.58 -15.01
N LEU A 414 -2.30 -5.75 -14.08
CA LEU A 414 -2.22 -6.87 -13.15
C LEU A 414 -2.56 -6.37 -11.76
N GLY A 415 -3.40 -7.12 -11.06
CA GLY A 415 -3.83 -6.74 -9.72
C GLY A 415 -4.58 -7.84 -9.01
N LYS A 416 -4.98 -7.53 -7.78
CA LYS A 416 -5.88 -8.38 -7.02
C LYS A 416 -7.30 -7.87 -7.22
N ALA A 417 -8.23 -8.78 -7.46
CA ALA A 417 -9.65 -8.48 -7.54
C ALA A 417 -10.41 -9.35 -6.55
N ALA A 418 -11.46 -8.79 -5.95
CA ALA A 418 -12.49 -9.60 -5.31
C ALA A 418 -13.38 -10.17 -6.41
N THR A 419 -13.71 -11.46 -6.30
CA THR A 419 -14.57 -12.15 -7.26
C THR A 419 -15.81 -12.65 -6.56
N LEU A 420 -16.96 -12.53 -7.21
CA LEU A 420 -18.22 -13.11 -6.74
C LEU A 420 -18.28 -14.62 -6.96
N ASN A 421 -17.54 -15.13 -7.96
CA ASN A 421 -17.70 -16.48 -8.48
C ASN A 421 -16.39 -17.30 -8.49
N GLY A 422 -15.36 -16.87 -7.75
CA GLY A 422 -14.08 -17.56 -7.68
C GLY A 422 -13.61 -17.81 -6.25
N ARG A 423 -12.57 -18.62 -6.12
CA ARG A 423 -11.87 -18.91 -4.88
C ARG A 423 -10.62 -18.05 -4.75
N VAL A 424 -10.11 -17.94 -3.52
CA VAL A 424 -8.83 -17.28 -3.28
C VAL A 424 -7.74 -18.01 -4.07
N GLY A 425 -7.04 -17.28 -4.93
CA GLY A 425 -5.98 -17.82 -5.80
C GLY A 425 -6.41 -18.02 -7.26
N ASP A 426 -7.71 -17.95 -7.57
CA ASP A 426 -8.17 -18.04 -8.95
C ASP A 426 -7.69 -16.84 -9.77
N VAL A 427 -7.28 -17.09 -11.02
CA VAL A 427 -6.91 -16.05 -11.99
C VAL A 427 -8.11 -15.67 -12.83
N MET A 428 -8.40 -14.37 -12.91
CA MET A 428 -9.47 -13.82 -13.73
C MET A 428 -8.88 -12.99 -14.87
N ILE A 429 -9.27 -13.31 -16.10
CA ILE A 429 -8.98 -12.50 -17.29
C ILE A 429 -10.32 -11.88 -17.74
N PRO A 430 -10.54 -10.58 -17.52
CA PRO A 430 -11.79 -9.94 -17.89
C PRO A 430 -11.87 -9.74 -19.41
N ASN A 431 -12.98 -10.15 -20.02
CA ASN A 431 -13.25 -9.85 -21.44
C ASN A 431 -13.80 -8.44 -21.65
N VAL A 432 -14.45 -7.88 -20.62
CA VAL A 432 -15.05 -6.54 -20.61
C VAL A 432 -14.88 -5.96 -19.21
N VAL A 433 -14.55 -4.67 -19.15
CA VAL A 433 -14.50 -3.90 -17.90
C VAL A 433 -15.62 -2.86 -17.94
N TYR A 434 -16.45 -2.84 -16.90
CA TYR A 434 -17.49 -1.83 -16.71
C TYR A 434 -17.06 -0.89 -15.58
N ASP A 435 -17.24 0.40 -15.79
CA ASP A 435 -17.10 1.42 -14.75
C ASP A 435 -18.49 1.92 -14.36
N GLU A 436 -18.89 1.70 -13.12
CA GLU A 436 -20.18 2.16 -12.60
C GLU A 436 -20.14 3.61 -12.09
N HIS A 437 -18.95 4.18 -11.90
CA HIS A 437 -18.73 5.49 -11.27
C HIS A 437 -18.51 6.62 -12.28
N SER A 438 -17.94 6.33 -13.44
CA SER A 438 -17.72 7.32 -14.51
C SER A 438 -18.91 7.35 -15.48
N ARG A 439 -20.04 7.94 -15.07
CA ARG A 439 -21.16 8.24 -15.97
C ARG A 439 -21.02 9.60 -16.64
#